data_AF-A0A7C5RBL4-F1
#
_entry.id   AF-A0A7C5RBL4-F1
#
_cell.length_a   1.000
_cell.length_b   1.000
_cell.length_c   1.000
_cell.angle_alpha   90.00
_cell.angle_beta   90.00
_cell.angle_gamma   90.00
#
_symmetry.space_group_name_H-M   'P 1'
#
loop_
_entity.id
_entity.type
_entity.pdbx_description
1 polymer ?
#
loop_
_entity_poly.entity_id
_entity_poly.type
_entity_poly.pdbx_seq_one_letter_code
_entity_poly.pdbx_strand_id
1 'polypeptide(L)'
;PLPVERPPNVFQVNPHDFGIDGSTMVSASGVTYLVCRNVTEEARVYSPVAVVGALGDLQDKDHGRRLVGLNELVVREAEELGLMRVEEDLILYGKGFRPIHEALASTNSPFLPGITGNEAAALKLVLSAGIEPRNGDSWRTISDLSPEEKARLVEALASHLSSVGAPQSLMSELTGYVYELTGEEPGTPLRDAREYATLLNACGKTGNAWIGISIAMGSRGWVMREAERVLAEYRSSVARAMEFAMRREVREEMRNIVVLKGGTEIDPRQISSVASILSSSNLLPPDKPLVALAQEGGIVKVSARASSALVEQGLDLGEVMRVAAERVGGRGGGHKMAAGAEFPADRTTLFLIEVDGLVGEVLARARAGKQLRLV
;
A
#
# COMPACT_ATOMS: atom_id res chain seq x y z
N PRO A 1 24.90 -21.17 10.43
CA PRO A 1 24.54 -20.54 11.72
C PRO A 1 24.17 -21.62 12.74
N LEU A 2 24.76 -21.60 13.93
CA LEU A 2 24.30 -22.45 15.04
C LEU A 2 22.83 -22.11 15.35
N PRO A 3 21.97 -23.08 15.69
CA PRO A 3 20.62 -22.77 16.15
C PRO A 3 20.75 -21.94 17.43
N VAL A 4 20.34 -20.67 17.35
CA VAL A 4 20.29 -19.81 18.52
C VAL A 4 19.11 -20.28 19.36
N GLU A 5 19.37 -21.00 20.45
CA GLU A 5 18.33 -21.36 21.42
C GLU A 5 17.78 -20.07 22.04
N ARG A 6 16.44 -19.94 22.02
CA ARG A 6 15.76 -18.79 22.61
C ARG A 6 15.93 -18.84 24.14
N PRO A 7 16.34 -17.74 24.80
CA PRO A 7 16.45 -17.72 26.26
C PRO A 7 15.11 -18.07 26.95
N PRO A 8 15.10 -18.68 28.14
CA PRO A 8 13.89 -19.14 28.81
C PRO A 8 12.88 -18.03 29.14
N ASN A 9 13.34 -16.78 29.24
CA ASN A 9 12.54 -15.59 29.55
C ASN A 9 12.06 -14.84 28.30
N VAL A 10 12.29 -15.37 27.09
CA VAL A 10 11.88 -14.76 25.83
C VAL A 10 10.78 -15.60 25.20
N PHE A 11 9.59 -15.02 25.14
CA PHE A 11 8.44 -15.63 24.46
C PHE A 11 8.26 -14.99 23.08
N GLN A 12 8.19 -15.82 22.04
CA GLN A 12 7.80 -15.38 20.71
C GLN A 12 6.35 -15.77 20.45
N VAL A 13 5.52 -14.77 20.19
CA VAL A 13 4.15 -14.97 19.73
C VAL A 13 4.14 -14.66 18.24
N ASN A 14 4.36 -15.69 17.42
CA ASN A 14 4.35 -15.57 15.97
C ASN A 14 3.36 -16.59 15.36
N PRO A 15 2.26 -16.14 14.76
CA PRO A 15 1.28 -17.03 14.13
C PRO A 15 1.86 -17.95 13.05
N HIS A 16 2.98 -17.56 12.43
CA HIS A 16 3.67 -18.40 11.45
C HIS A 16 4.17 -19.73 12.05
N ASP A 17 4.50 -19.76 13.35
CA ASP A 17 4.90 -21.00 14.05
C ASP A 17 3.74 -22.01 14.14
N PHE A 18 2.51 -21.55 13.86
CA PHE A 18 1.27 -22.34 13.86
C PHE A 18 0.63 -22.46 12.47
N GLY A 19 1.38 -22.18 11.40
CA GLY A 19 0.90 -22.29 10.02
C GLY A 19 -0.07 -21.19 9.59
N ILE A 20 -0.14 -20.08 10.33
CA ILE A 20 -0.97 -18.93 9.99
C ILE A 20 -0.14 -17.94 9.18
N ASP A 21 -0.64 -17.59 8.00
CA ASP A 21 0.05 -16.69 7.08
C ASP A 21 0.00 -15.23 7.56
N GLY A 22 1.14 -14.72 8.02
CA GLY A 22 1.28 -13.33 8.46
C GLY A 22 1.24 -12.29 7.32
N SER A 23 1.15 -12.70 6.06
CA SER A 23 0.97 -11.78 4.94
C SER A 23 -0.50 -11.47 4.62
N THR A 24 -1.44 -12.34 5.03
CA THR A 24 -2.86 -12.25 4.66
C THR A 24 -3.82 -12.44 5.84
N MET A 25 -3.48 -13.29 6.82
CA MET A 25 -4.42 -13.74 7.84
C MET A 25 -4.32 -12.97 9.17
N VAL A 26 -3.18 -12.33 9.44
CA VAL A 26 -2.96 -11.58 10.69
C VAL A 26 -1.77 -10.64 10.58
N SER A 27 -1.92 -9.40 11.03
CA SER A 27 -0.84 -8.41 11.10
C SER A 27 -0.22 -8.36 12.50
N ALA A 28 0.86 -7.58 12.65
CA ALA A 28 1.40 -7.30 13.98
C ALA A 28 0.37 -6.67 14.92
N SER A 29 -0.49 -5.76 14.41
CA SER A 29 -1.57 -5.16 15.19
C SER A 29 -2.61 -6.20 15.61
N GLY A 30 -2.94 -7.16 14.74
CA GLY A 30 -3.80 -8.29 15.06
C GLY A 30 -3.21 -9.19 16.16
N VAL A 31 -1.92 -9.53 16.08
CA VAL A 31 -1.23 -10.32 17.12
C VAL A 31 -1.22 -9.58 18.46
N THR A 32 -0.82 -8.31 18.47
CA THR A 32 -0.81 -7.49 19.69
C THR A 32 -2.20 -7.42 20.31
N TYR A 33 -3.23 -7.18 19.51
CA TYR A 33 -4.60 -7.16 19.97
C TYR A 33 -5.01 -8.49 20.62
N LEU A 34 -4.77 -9.61 19.94
CA LEU A 34 -5.10 -10.95 20.44
C LEU A 34 -4.39 -11.24 21.77
N VAL A 35 -3.14 -10.81 21.95
CA VAL A 35 -2.45 -10.90 23.24
C VAL A 35 -3.15 -10.04 24.30
N CYS A 36 -3.37 -8.76 24.02
CA CYS A 36 -3.95 -7.82 24.98
C CYS A 36 -5.36 -8.23 25.44
N ARG A 37 -6.25 -8.67 24.53
CA ARG A 37 -7.61 -9.10 24.89
C ARG A 37 -7.64 -10.38 25.73
N ASN A 38 -6.60 -11.20 25.70
CA ASN A 38 -6.47 -12.38 26.58
C ASN A 38 -5.84 -12.03 27.94
N VAL A 39 -5.30 -10.81 28.10
CA VAL A 39 -4.80 -10.29 29.37
C VAL A 39 -5.89 -9.51 30.11
N THR A 40 -6.69 -8.71 29.40
CA THR A 40 -7.71 -7.84 30.01
C THR A 40 -8.88 -7.62 29.04
N GLU A 41 -10.12 -7.70 29.54
CA GLU A 41 -11.33 -7.59 28.71
C GLU A 41 -11.50 -6.18 28.10
N GLU A 42 -11.02 -5.16 28.81
CA GLU A 42 -11.04 -3.76 28.38
C GLU A 42 -10.26 -3.53 27.08
N ALA A 43 -9.31 -4.41 26.73
CA ALA A 43 -8.55 -4.30 25.50
C ALA A 43 -9.40 -4.50 24.25
N ARG A 44 -10.60 -5.09 24.37
CA ARG A 44 -11.51 -5.34 23.22
C ARG A 44 -11.98 -4.05 22.53
N VAL A 45 -11.94 -2.91 23.23
CA VAL A 45 -12.20 -1.58 22.64
C VAL A 45 -11.21 -1.22 21.52
N TYR A 46 -10.03 -1.83 21.51
CA TYR A 46 -8.99 -1.60 20.51
C TYR A 46 -9.08 -2.53 19.28
N SER A 47 -10.12 -3.36 19.18
CA SER A 47 -10.36 -4.18 17.98
C SER A 47 -10.37 -3.35 16.68
N PRO A 48 -10.93 -2.12 16.61
CA PRO A 48 -10.86 -1.33 15.38
C PRO A 48 -9.44 -0.89 15.04
N VAL A 49 -8.60 -0.56 16.03
CA VAL A 49 -7.19 -0.19 15.80
C VAL A 49 -6.39 -1.38 15.25
N ALA A 50 -6.72 -2.59 15.70
CA ALA A 50 -6.12 -3.80 15.15
C ALA A 50 -6.47 -4.01 13.67
N VAL A 51 -7.74 -3.79 13.30
CA VAL A 51 -8.22 -3.82 11.91
C VAL A 51 -7.55 -2.73 11.05
N VAL A 52 -7.43 -1.50 11.58
CA VAL A 52 -6.71 -0.40 10.91
C VAL A 52 -5.29 -0.81 10.54
N GLY A 53 -4.54 -1.44 11.47
CA GLY A 53 -3.19 -1.92 11.17
C GLY A 53 -3.17 -3.04 10.13
N ALA A 54 -4.12 -3.98 10.16
CA ALA A 54 -4.20 -5.05 9.14
C ALA A 54 -4.48 -4.49 7.73
N LEU A 55 -5.34 -3.47 7.62
CA LEU A 55 -5.59 -2.75 6.36
C LEU A 55 -4.39 -1.90 5.93
N GLY A 56 -3.64 -1.36 6.88
CA GLY A 56 -2.38 -0.66 6.63
C GLY A 56 -1.29 -1.54 6.00
N ASP A 57 -1.28 -2.82 6.39
CA ASP A 57 -0.42 -3.87 5.81
C ASP A 57 -1.00 -4.47 4.51
N LEU A 58 -2.13 -3.94 4.01
CA LEU A 58 -2.82 -4.39 2.80
C LEU A 58 -3.23 -5.88 2.82
N GLN A 59 -3.49 -6.44 4.01
CA GLN A 59 -3.79 -7.87 4.17
C GLN A 59 -5.15 -8.30 3.58
N ASP A 60 -5.96 -7.35 3.13
CA ASP A 60 -7.24 -7.61 2.48
C ASP A 60 -7.13 -7.71 0.95
N LYS A 61 -5.95 -7.43 0.37
CA LYS A 61 -5.76 -7.27 -1.08
C LYS A 61 -6.19 -8.48 -1.92
N ASP A 62 -5.89 -9.70 -1.48
CA ASP A 62 -5.99 -10.91 -2.32
C ASP A 62 -7.32 -11.67 -2.17
N HIS A 63 -8.26 -11.15 -1.38
CA HIS A 63 -9.52 -11.84 -1.05
C HIS A 63 -10.76 -10.96 -1.35
N GLY A 64 -10.76 -10.27 -2.50
CA GLY A 64 -11.84 -9.36 -2.85
C GLY A 64 -11.94 -8.17 -1.89
N ARG A 65 -10.77 -7.67 -1.43
CA ARG A 65 -10.66 -6.58 -0.46
C ARG A 65 -11.30 -6.91 0.90
N ARG A 66 -11.27 -8.19 1.27
CA ARG A 66 -11.79 -8.72 2.54
C ARG A 66 -10.67 -9.23 3.43
N LEU A 67 -10.68 -8.85 4.70
CA LEU A 67 -9.84 -9.45 5.74
C LEU A 67 -10.31 -10.88 6.05
N VAL A 68 -9.36 -11.81 6.15
CA VAL A 68 -9.60 -13.24 6.36
C VAL A 68 -8.81 -13.77 7.57
N GLY A 69 -9.06 -15.02 7.97
CA GLY A 69 -8.29 -15.69 9.01
C GLY A 69 -8.49 -15.06 10.38
N LEU A 70 -7.41 -14.77 11.11
CA LEU A 70 -7.53 -14.15 12.43
C LEU A 70 -7.98 -12.68 12.32
N ASN A 71 -7.69 -11.99 11.23
CA ASN A 71 -8.23 -10.65 11.00
C ASN A 71 -9.76 -10.66 10.95
N GLU A 72 -10.37 -11.66 10.30
CA GLU A 72 -11.83 -11.81 10.28
C GLU A 72 -12.42 -11.99 11.68
N LEU A 73 -11.72 -12.73 12.56
CA LEU A 73 -12.14 -12.90 13.95
C LEU A 73 -12.14 -11.57 14.71
N VAL A 74 -11.14 -10.72 14.49
CA VAL A 74 -11.06 -9.38 15.09
C VAL A 74 -12.16 -8.46 14.54
N VAL A 75 -12.44 -8.53 13.24
CA VAL A 75 -13.53 -7.77 12.60
C VAL A 75 -14.89 -8.13 13.19
N ARG A 76 -15.21 -9.44 13.26
CA ARG A 76 -16.49 -9.91 13.82
C ARG A 76 -16.69 -9.43 15.26
N GLU A 77 -15.64 -9.49 16.06
CA GLU A 77 -15.68 -8.99 17.43
C GLU A 77 -15.94 -7.47 17.50
N ALA A 78 -15.33 -6.69 16.61
CA ALA A 78 -15.59 -5.25 16.53
C ALA A 78 -17.05 -4.96 16.12
N GLU A 79 -17.64 -5.75 15.22
CA GLU A 79 -19.05 -5.64 14.83
C GLU A 79 -20.00 -6.03 15.97
N GLU A 80 -19.72 -7.13 16.69
CA GLU A 80 -20.49 -7.58 17.85
C GLU A 80 -20.52 -6.53 18.99
N LEU A 81 -19.41 -5.80 19.17
CA LEU A 81 -19.31 -4.71 20.14
C LEU A 81 -19.91 -3.39 19.61
N GLY A 82 -20.40 -3.37 18.37
CA GLY A 82 -20.93 -2.18 17.71
C GLY A 82 -19.88 -1.09 17.47
N LEU A 83 -18.60 -1.45 17.42
CA LEU A 83 -17.46 -0.55 17.18
C LEU A 83 -17.12 -0.42 15.68
N MET A 84 -17.65 -1.32 14.86
CA MET A 84 -17.42 -1.36 13.42
C MET A 84 -18.69 -1.75 12.67
N ARG A 85 -18.85 -1.22 11.46
CA ARG A 85 -19.79 -1.71 10.44
C ARG A 85 -19.00 -2.10 9.21
N VAL A 86 -19.27 -3.29 8.66
CA VAL A 86 -18.65 -3.74 7.43
C VAL A 86 -19.69 -3.86 6.31
N GLU A 87 -19.38 -3.28 5.15
CA GLU A 87 -20.24 -3.33 3.96
C GLU A 87 -19.40 -3.41 2.68
N GLU A 88 -19.99 -3.91 1.60
CA GLU A 88 -19.37 -3.85 0.27
C GLU A 88 -19.66 -2.49 -0.39
N ASP A 89 -18.61 -1.78 -0.78
CA ASP A 89 -18.72 -0.44 -1.37
C ASP A 89 -17.46 -0.10 -2.21
N LEU A 90 -17.44 1.12 -2.76
CA LEU A 90 -16.26 1.70 -3.42
C LEU A 90 -15.13 2.00 -2.43
N ILE A 91 -13.93 1.55 -2.77
CA ILE A 91 -12.70 1.79 -2.04
C ILE A 91 -11.97 2.96 -2.72
N LEU A 92 -12.50 4.16 -2.49
CA LEU A 92 -11.95 5.41 -2.98
C LEU A 92 -11.55 6.28 -1.78
N TYR A 93 -10.42 6.97 -1.89
CA TYR A 93 -10.00 7.85 -0.83
C TYR A 93 -10.85 9.12 -0.79
N GLY A 94 -11.24 9.56 0.40
CA GLY A 94 -12.07 10.72 0.63
C GLY A 94 -13.55 10.45 0.43
N LYS A 95 -13.99 9.17 0.45
CA LYS A 95 -15.34 8.79 0.03
C LYS A 95 -16.44 9.52 0.81
N GLY A 96 -16.20 9.78 2.09
CA GLY A 96 -17.16 10.43 2.99
C GLY A 96 -16.90 11.91 3.27
N PHE A 97 -15.80 12.49 2.77
CA PHE A 97 -15.37 13.84 3.20
C PHE A 97 -14.74 14.71 2.11
N ARG A 98 -14.71 14.23 0.86
CA ARG A 98 -14.24 15.00 -0.28
C ARG A 98 -15.30 15.07 -1.37
N PRO A 99 -15.32 16.15 -2.16
CA PRO A 99 -16.06 16.18 -3.41
C PRO A 99 -15.71 14.97 -4.27
N ILE A 100 -16.70 14.37 -4.96
CA ILE A 100 -16.53 13.12 -5.72
C ILE A 100 -15.32 13.18 -6.68
N HIS A 101 -15.16 14.30 -7.41
CA HIS A 101 -14.07 14.47 -8.37
C HIS A 101 -12.70 14.59 -7.69
N GLU A 102 -12.61 15.24 -6.53
CA GLU A 102 -11.38 15.29 -5.74
C GLU A 102 -11.02 13.93 -5.15
N ALA A 103 -12.02 13.16 -4.69
CA ALA A 103 -11.84 11.81 -4.16
C ALA A 103 -11.23 10.87 -5.23
N LEU A 104 -11.79 10.91 -6.44
CA LEU A 104 -11.27 10.19 -7.60
C LEU A 104 -9.83 10.62 -7.96
N ALA A 105 -9.59 11.93 -8.07
CA ALA A 105 -8.26 12.44 -8.40
C ALA A 105 -7.22 12.15 -7.30
N SER A 106 -7.65 12.06 -6.05
CA SER A 106 -6.80 11.79 -4.89
C SER A 106 -6.54 10.29 -4.64
N THR A 107 -7.22 9.40 -5.36
CA THR A 107 -7.03 7.95 -5.22
C THR A 107 -5.78 7.53 -5.98
N ASN A 108 -4.78 7.01 -5.27
CA ASN A 108 -3.48 6.59 -5.84
C ASN A 108 -3.13 5.12 -5.58
N SER A 109 -4.00 4.38 -4.88
CA SER A 109 -3.86 2.95 -4.62
C SER A 109 -5.25 2.29 -4.71
N PRO A 110 -5.66 1.82 -5.90
CA PRO A 110 -4.86 1.76 -7.12
C PRO A 110 -4.66 3.14 -7.79
N PHE A 111 -3.62 3.25 -8.61
CA PHE A 111 -3.46 4.40 -9.51
C PHE A 111 -4.49 4.27 -10.64
N LEU A 112 -5.22 5.35 -10.92
CA LEU A 112 -6.23 5.43 -11.98
C LEU A 112 -5.66 6.20 -13.18
N PRO A 113 -5.20 5.51 -14.25
CA PRO A 113 -4.57 6.18 -15.38
C PRO A 113 -5.47 7.27 -15.98
N GLY A 114 -4.96 8.49 -16.08
CA GLY A 114 -5.69 9.64 -16.62
C GLY A 114 -6.70 10.30 -15.66
N ILE A 115 -6.89 9.76 -14.45
CA ILE A 115 -7.79 10.32 -13.42
C ILE A 115 -7.00 10.75 -12.17
N THR A 116 -6.12 9.90 -11.64
CA THR A 116 -5.29 10.23 -10.49
C THR A 116 -4.45 11.48 -10.77
N GLY A 117 -4.51 12.46 -9.87
CA GLY A 117 -3.84 13.75 -10.00
C GLY A 117 -4.49 14.72 -10.99
N ASN A 118 -5.64 14.38 -11.58
CA ASN A 118 -6.32 15.22 -12.58
C ASN A 118 -7.79 15.44 -12.21
N GLU A 119 -8.06 16.45 -11.39
CA GLU A 119 -9.41 16.83 -10.95
C GLU A 119 -10.34 17.19 -12.12
N ALA A 120 -9.82 17.80 -13.18
CA ALA A 120 -10.62 18.15 -14.35
C ALA A 120 -11.08 16.90 -15.11
N ALA A 121 -10.20 15.91 -15.28
CA ALA A 121 -10.55 14.62 -15.89
C ALA A 121 -11.51 13.83 -15.00
N ALA A 122 -11.29 13.82 -13.68
CA ALA A 122 -12.18 13.21 -12.72
C ALA A 122 -13.59 13.83 -12.77
N LEU A 123 -13.69 15.15 -12.80
CA LEU A 123 -14.96 15.87 -12.92
C LEU A 123 -15.68 15.53 -14.24
N LYS A 124 -14.94 15.48 -15.35
CA LYS A 124 -15.49 15.06 -16.65
C LYS A 124 -16.05 13.64 -16.60
N LEU A 125 -15.37 12.72 -15.93
CA LEU A 125 -15.84 11.34 -15.74
C LEU A 125 -17.15 11.30 -14.93
N VAL A 126 -17.22 12.02 -13.81
CA VAL A 126 -18.43 12.12 -12.98
C VAL A 126 -19.62 12.65 -13.79
N LEU A 127 -19.42 13.71 -14.55
CA LEU A 127 -20.46 14.27 -15.42
C LEU A 127 -20.89 13.30 -16.52
N SER A 128 -19.94 12.54 -17.11
CA SER A 128 -20.25 11.53 -18.12
C SER A 128 -21.05 10.34 -17.58
N ALA A 129 -20.94 10.07 -16.28
CA ALA A 129 -21.75 9.06 -15.57
C ALA A 129 -23.18 9.55 -15.26
N GLY A 130 -23.54 10.78 -15.63
CA GLY A 130 -24.82 11.38 -15.30
C GLY A 130 -25.01 11.56 -13.79
N ILE A 131 -23.93 11.95 -13.09
CA ILE A 131 -23.94 12.24 -11.66
C ILE A 131 -23.75 13.74 -11.49
N GLU A 132 -24.70 14.38 -10.82
CA GLU A 132 -24.57 15.78 -10.46
C GLU A 132 -23.59 15.89 -9.28
N PRO A 133 -22.45 16.60 -9.42
CA PRO A 133 -21.43 16.67 -8.37
C PRO A 133 -21.82 17.60 -7.21
N ARG A 134 -22.88 18.40 -7.35
CA ARG A 134 -23.37 19.32 -6.31
C ARG A 134 -24.81 19.01 -5.92
N ASN A 135 -25.16 19.37 -4.70
CA ASN A 135 -26.54 19.44 -4.24
C ASN A 135 -26.79 20.86 -3.70
N GLY A 136 -27.38 21.71 -4.54
CA GLY A 136 -27.44 23.15 -4.30
C GLY A 136 -26.05 23.76 -4.21
N ASP A 137 -25.77 24.44 -3.09
CA ASP A 137 -24.49 25.11 -2.86
C ASP A 137 -23.39 24.17 -2.34
N SER A 138 -23.72 22.93 -1.96
CA SER A 138 -22.76 21.98 -1.38
C SER A 138 -22.23 20.99 -2.42
N TRP A 139 -20.95 20.64 -2.31
CA TRP A 139 -20.37 19.51 -3.05
C TRP A 139 -20.85 18.19 -2.44
N ARG A 140 -21.19 17.23 -3.31
CA ARG A 140 -21.51 15.87 -2.90
C ARG A 140 -20.24 15.03 -2.77
N THR A 141 -20.29 14.07 -1.87
CA THR A 141 -19.28 13.03 -1.64
C THR A 141 -19.74 11.70 -2.25
N ILE A 142 -18.87 10.69 -2.25
CA ILE A 142 -19.22 9.35 -2.75
C ILE A 142 -20.24 8.68 -1.82
N SER A 143 -20.17 8.98 -0.52
CA SER A 143 -21.15 8.52 0.47
C SER A 143 -22.56 9.10 0.25
N ASP A 144 -22.70 10.22 -0.48
CA ASP A 144 -23.99 10.82 -0.83
C ASP A 144 -24.64 10.21 -2.09
N LEU A 145 -23.98 9.25 -2.74
CA LEU A 145 -24.46 8.62 -3.97
C LEU A 145 -25.43 7.47 -3.67
N SER A 146 -26.54 7.42 -4.43
CA SER A 146 -27.44 6.26 -4.40
C SER A 146 -26.75 5.01 -4.96
N PRO A 147 -27.25 3.79 -4.67
CA PRO A 147 -26.73 2.56 -5.27
C PRO A 147 -26.69 2.62 -6.81
N GLU A 148 -27.69 3.23 -7.44
CA GLU A 148 -27.76 3.41 -8.90
C GLU A 148 -26.72 4.41 -9.41
N GLU A 149 -26.46 5.50 -8.67
CA GLU A 149 -25.39 6.44 -9.00
C GLU A 149 -24.01 5.81 -8.84
N LYS A 150 -23.79 5.04 -7.77
CA LYS A 150 -22.54 4.28 -7.57
C LYS A 150 -22.31 3.29 -8.71
N ALA A 151 -23.35 2.58 -9.15
CA ALA A 151 -23.27 1.66 -10.29
C ALA A 151 -22.86 2.38 -11.59
N ARG A 152 -23.45 3.55 -11.87
CA ARG A 152 -23.05 4.36 -13.05
C ARG A 152 -21.62 4.88 -12.95
N LEU A 153 -21.17 5.26 -11.74
CA LEU A 153 -19.78 5.68 -11.52
C LEU A 153 -18.80 4.53 -11.81
N VAL A 154 -19.12 3.33 -11.32
CA VAL A 154 -18.33 2.11 -11.56
C VAL A 154 -18.26 1.78 -13.06
N GLU A 155 -19.39 1.86 -13.76
CA GLU A 155 -19.45 1.63 -15.22
C GLU A 155 -18.60 2.66 -15.99
N ALA A 156 -18.71 3.94 -15.64
CA ALA A 156 -17.90 5.00 -16.25
C ALA A 156 -16.40 4.80 -16.00
N LEU A 157 -16.01 4.40 -14.79
CA LEU A 157 -14.63 4.05 -14.45
C LEU A 157 -14.14 2.84 -15.25
N ALA A 158 -14.93 1.77 -15.34
CA ALA A 158 -14.58 0.58 -16.10
C ALA A 158 -14.40 0.89 -17.60
N SER A 159 -15.31 1.68 -18.17
CA SER A 159 -15.23 2.13 -19.57
C SER A 159 -13.98 2.97 -19.82
N HIS A 160 -13.68 3.92 -18.93
CA HIS A 160 -12.46 4.73 -18.99
C HIS A 160 -11.20 3.87 -18.94
N LEU A 161 -11.08 2.99 -17.94
CA LEU A 161 -9.93 2.11 -17.76
C LEU A 161 -9.72 1.19 -18.97
N SER A 162 -10.80 0.65 -19.54
CA SER A 162 -10.75 -0.14 -20.78
C SER A 162 -10.23 0.69 -21.97
N SER A 163 -10.70 1.94 -22.11
CA SER A 163 -10.31 2.82 -23.22
C SER A 163 -8.82 3.19 -23.23
N VAL A 164 -8.19 3.22 -22.06
CA VAL A 164 -6.75 3.50 -21.89
C VAL A 164 -5.90 2.23 -21.78
N GLY A 165 -6.50 1.05 -22.00
CA GLY A 165 -5.81 -0.24 -21.96
C GLY A 165 -5.31 -0.63 -20.58
N ALA A 166 -5.97 -0.16 -19.51
CA ALA A 166 -5.59 -0.50 -18.14
C ALA A 166 -6.05 -1.93 -17.77
N PRO A 167 -5.35 -2.62 -16.86
CA PRO A 167 -5.71 -3.97 -16.43
C PRO A 167 -7.11 -4.04 -15.80
N GLN A 168 -7.90 -5.06 -16.15
CA GLN A 168 -9.21 -5.29 -15.54
C GLN A 168 -9.14 -5.51 -14.02
N SER A 169 -8.00 -6.00 -13.51
CA SER A 169 -7.77 -6.19 -12.07
C SER A 169 -7.86 -4.90 -11.25
N LEU A 170 -7.69 -3.72 -11.87
CA LEU A 170 -7.86 -2.45 -11.17
C LEU A 170 -9.30 -2.26 -10.68
N MET A 171 -10.30 -2.75 -11.42
CA MET A 171 -11.71 -2.66 -10.98
C MET A 171 -11.95 -3.49 -9.72
N SER A 172 -11.36 -4.68 -9.62
CA SER A 172 -11.45 -5.50 -8.41
C SER A 172 -10.73 -4.89 -7.20
N GLU A 173 -9.83 -3.92 -7.40
CA GLU A 173 -9.20 -3.18 -6.29
C GLU A 173 -10.05 -2.00 -5.80
N LEU A 174 -10.97 -1.51 -6.64
CA LEU A 174 -11.83 -0.34 -6.38
C LEU A 174 -13.15 -0.69 -5.69
N THR A 175 -13.54 -1.95 -5.65
CA THR A 175 -14.77 -2.42 -5.01
C THR A 175 -14.46 -3.54 -4.04
N GLY A 176 -15.08 -3.51 -2.86
CA GLY A 176 -15.03 -4.61 -1.91
C GLY A 176 -15.36 -4.14 -0.50
N TYR A 177 -14.77 -4.76 0.52
CA TYR A 177 -15.19 -4.51 1.90
C TYR A 177 -14.63 -3.18 2.43
N VAL A 178 -15.53 -2.37 2.96
CA VAL A 178 -15.24 -1.13 3.68
C VAL A 178 -15.56 -1.34 5.17
N TYR A 179 -14.62 -0.91 6.00
CA TYR A 179 -14.62 -1.11 7.45
C TYR A 179 -14.82 0.24 8.13
N GLU A 180 -16.05 0.56 8.51
CA GLU A 180 -16.38 1.84 9.12
C GLU A 180 -16.35 1.77 10.64
N LEU A 181 -15.56 2.63 11.28
CA LEU A 181 -15.49 2.77 12.73
C LEU A 181 -16.69 3.58 13.22
N THR A 182 -17.63 2.92 13.90
CA THR A 182 -18.91 3.53 14.29
C THR A 182 -18.77 4.64 15.32
N GLY A 183 -17.71 4.60 16.15
CA GLY A 183 -17.39 5.60 17.17
C GLY A 183 -16.71 6.87 16.64
N GLU A 184 -16.25 6.88 15.39
CA GLU A 184 -15.62 8.06 14.78
C GLU A 184 -16.65 8.94 14.07
N GLU A 185 -16.40 10.24 14.06
CA GLU A 185 -17.27 11.24 13.44
C GLU A 185 -17.39 10.99 11.92
N PRO A 186 -18.62 10.92 11.36
CA PRO A 186 -18.83 10.86 9.92
C PRO A 186 -18.18 12.04 9.19
N GLY A 187 -17.69 11.81 7.97
CA GLY A 187 -17.02 12.86 7.22
C GLY A 187 -15.60 13.19 7.71
N THR A 188 -14.98 12.29 8.47
CA THR A 188 -13.57 12.38 8.85
C THR A 188 -12.77 11.21 8.29
N PRO A 189 -11.44 11.35 8.09
CA PRO A 189 -10.58 10.24 7.67
C PRO A 189 -10.50 9.07 8.67
N LEU A 190 -10.98 9.24 9.90
CA LEU A 190 -10.97 8.20 10.92
C LEU A 190 -12.16 7.25 10.79
N ARG A 191 -13.22 7.69 10.09
CA ARG A 191 -14.45 6.90 9.91
C ARG A 191 -14.18 5.62 9.13
N ASP A 192 -13.33 5.66 8.12
CA ASP A 192 -12.95 4.50 7.34
C ASP A 192 -11.58 3.96 7.81
N ALA A 193 -11.51 2.68 8.13
CA ALA A 193 -10.31 2.08 8.71
C ALA A 193 -9.08 2.12 7.76
N ARG A 194 -9.28 2.15 6.44
CA ARG A 194 -8.21 2.24 5.44
C ARG A 194 -7.71 3.66 5.29
N GLU A 195 -8.60 4.64 5.35
CA GLU A 195 -8.24 6.06 5.40
C GLU A 195 -7.50 6.38 6.69
N TYR A 196 -7.96 5.80 7.80
CA TYR A 196 -7.27 5.89 9.09
C TYR A 196 -5.87 5.26 9.01
N ALA A 197 -5.73 4.07 8.42
CA ALA A 197 -4.42 3.45 8.20
C ALA A 197 -3.51 4.35 7.35
N THR A 198 -4.07 5.04 6.36
CA THR A 198 -3.33 5.99 5.51
C THR A 198 -2.83 7.19 6.31
N LEU A 199 -3.65 7.73 7.22
CA LEU A 199 -3.26 8.82 8.14
C LEU A 199 -2.11 8.39 9.07
N LEU A 200 -2.22 7.22 9.69
CA LEU A 200 -1.19 6.67 10.58
C LEU A 200 0.12 6.42 9.82
N ASN A 201 0.02 5.88 8.61
CA ASN A 201 1.16 5.65 7.73
C ASN A 201 1.86 6.96 7.34
N ALA A 202 1.11 8.02 7.05
CA ALA A 202 1.69 9.34 6.79
C ALA A 202 2.47 9.85 8.01
N CYS A 203 1.87 9.77 9.21
CA CYS A 203 2.54 10.14 10.45
C CYS A 203 3.85 9.38 10.66
N GLY A 204 3.84 8.06 10.47
CA GLY A 204 5.06 7.24 10.59
C GLY A 204 6.14 7.62 9.58
N LYS A 205 5.77 7.77 8.30
CA LYS A 205 6.72 8.08 7.21
C LYS A 205 7.33 9.47 7.31
N THR A 206 6.67 10.43 7.93
CA THR A 206 7.21 11.79 8.08
C THR A 206 7.96 12.01 9.39
N GLY A 207 8.21 10.97 10.19
CA GLY A 207 8.87 11.09 11.51
C GLY A 207 7.94 11.60 12.62
N ASN A 208 6.64 11.64 12.37
CA ASN A 208 5.60 12.10 13.29
C ASN A 208 4.82 10.94 13.93
N ALA A 209 5.47 9.80 14.14
CA ALA A 209 4.83 8.57 14.64
C ALA A 209 4.08 8.79 15.97
N TRP A 210 4.57 9.69 16.82
CA TRP A 210 3.91 10.06 18.07
C TRP A 210 2.49 10.61 17.84
N ILE A 211 2.25 11.36 16.76
CA ILE A 211 0.93 11.86 16.39
C ILE A 211 0.00 10.69 16.09
N GLY A 212 0.47 9.75 15.25
CA GLY A 212 -0.28 8.55 14.90
C GLY A 212 -0.64 7.71 16.13
N ILE A 213 0.31 7.50 17.05
CA ILE A 213 0.07 6.79 18.31
C ILE A 213 -0.97 7.54 19.16
N SER A 214 -0.85 8.86 19.31
CA SER A 214 -1.82 9.65 20.07
C SER A 214 -3.22 9.57 19.48
N ILE A 215 -3.38 9.62 18.15
CA ILE A 215 -4.68 9.45 17.47
C ILE A 215 -5.24 8.04 17.71
N ALA A 216 -4.41 7.00 17.58
CA ALA A 216 -4.78 5.60 17.85
C ALA A 216 -5.21 5.36 19.30
N MET A 217 -4.67 6.14 20.25
CA MET A 217 -5.09 6.16 21.66
C MET A 217 -6.37 6.97 21.92
N GLY A 218 -6.99 7.56 20.89
CA GLY A 218 -8.23 8.33 21.02
C GLY A 218 -8.05 9.84 21.14
N SER A 219 -6.84 10.38 21.00
CA SER A 219 -6.64 11.84 21.02
C SER A 219 -7.31 12.49 19.80
N ARG A 220 -8.04 13.57 20.02
CA ARG A 220 -8.69 14.37 18.96
C ARG A 220 -8.31 15.85 19.13
N GLY A 221 -9.02 16.76 18.45
CA GLY A 221 -8.79 18.20 18.57
C GLY A 221 -7.52 18.66 17.84
N TRP A 222 -6.58 19.27 18.57
CA TRP A 222 -5.37 19.84 17.94
C TRP A 222 -4.44 18.77 17.34
N VAL A 223 -4.36 17.59 17.97
CA VAL A 223 -3.57 16.46 17.46
C VAL A 223 -4.14 15.99 16.12
N MET A 224 -5.47 15.99 15.97
CA MET A 224 -6.13 15.58 14.72
C MET A 224 -5.86 16.58 13.59
N ARG A 225 -5.98 17.90 13.87
CA ARG A 225 -5.62 18.93 12.87
C ARG A 225 -4.17 18.82 12.41
N GLU A 226 -3.27 18.49 13.33
CA GLU A 226 -1.87 18.28 13.01
C GLU A 226 -1.66 17.00 12.18
N ALA A 227 -2.37 15.92 12.48
CA ALA A 227 -2.35 14.70 11.68
C ALA A 227 -2.86 14.94 10.24
N GLU A 228 -3.93 15.73 10.08
CA GLU A 228 -4.46 16.13 8.78
C GLU A 228 -3.46 16.97 7.98
N ARG A 229 -2.78 17.92 8.64
CA ARG A 229 -1.70 18.71 8.02
C ARG A 229 -0.57 17.81 7.53
N VAL A 230 -0.11 16.88 8.37
CA VAL A 230 0.92 15.89 8.02
C VAL A 230 0.50 15.03 6.84
N LEU A 231 -0.76 14.55 6.81
CA LEU A 231 -1.28 13.77 5.70
C LEU A 231 -1.33 14.59 4.39
N ALA A 232 -1.79 15.84 4.45
CA ALA A 232 -1.85 16.72 3.29
C ALA A 232 -0.44 17.00 2.72
N GLU A 233 0.53 17.31 3.58
CA GLU A 233 1.92 17.55 3.19
C GLU A 233 2.57 16.31 2.59
N TYR A 234 2.39 15.16 3.23
CA TYR A 234 2.88 13.88 2.74
C TYR A 234 2.32 13.57 1.34
N ARG A 235 1.03 13.78 1.12
CA ARG A 235 0.37 13.56 -0.18
C ARG A 235 0.86 14.50 -1.26
N SER A 236 0.96 15.79 -0.96
CA SER A 236 1.51 16.79 -1.86
C SER A 236 2.94 16.43 -2.29
N SER A 237 3.73 15.92 -1.34
CA SER A 237 5.10 15.50 -1.59
C SER A 237 5.19 14.22 -2.44
N VAL A 238 4.35 13.20 -2.16
CA VAL A 238 4.24 12.00 -3.01
C VAL A 238 3.80 12.35 -4.44
N ALA A 239 2.87 13.30 -4.61
CA ALA A 239 2.43 13.74 -5.94
C ALA A 239 3.59 14.35 -6.75
N ARG A 240 4.41 15.22 -6.14
CA ARG A 240 5.62 15.77 -6.78
C ARG A 240 6.63 14.68 -7.13
N ALA A 241 6.86 13.74 -6.21
CA ALA A 241 7.77 12.62 -6.44
C ALA A 241 7.29 11.71 -7.59
N MET A 242 5.97 11.52 -7.72
CA MET A 242 5.36 10.78 -8.82
C MET A 242 5.52 11.52 -10.16
N GLU A 243 5.28 12.84 -10.20
CA GLU A 243 5.51 13.66 -11.40
C GLU A 243 6.97 13.54 -11.89
N PHE A 244 7.93 13.57 -10.95
CA PHE A 244 9.33 13.32 -11.25
C PHE A 244 9.55 11.89 -11.78
N ALA A 245 9.02 10.87 -11.10
CA ALA A 245 9.17 9.46 -11.49
C ALA A 245 8.53 9.11 -12.85
N MET A 246 7.56 9.89 -13.31
CA MET A 246 6.93 9.72 -14.63
C MET A 246 7.81 10.22 -15.79
N ARG A 247 8.88 10.97 -15.52
CA ARG A 247 9.85 11.38 -16.54
C ARG A 247 10.58 10.16 -17.10
N ARG A 248 10.91 10.17 -18.40
CA ARG A 248 11.54 8.98 -19.03
C ARG A 248 13.02 8.90 -18.70
N GLU A 249 13.68 10.03 -18.59
CA GLU A 249 15.11 10.19 -18.32
C GLU A 249 15.54 9.72 -16.94
N VAL A 250 14.62 9.65 -15.97
CA VAL A 250 14.89 9.15 -14.62
C VAL A 250 14.68 7.64 -14.51
N ARG A 251 14.25 6.99 -15.60
CA ARG A 251 14.01 5.54 -15.68
C ARG A 251 14.99 4.93 -16.66
N GLU A 252 15.73 3.93 -16.19
CA GLU A 252 16.68 3.19 -17.00
C GLU A 252 16.28 1.72 -17.04
N GLU A 253 16.18 1.16 -18.24
CA GLU A 253 15.94 -0.25 -18.42
C GLU A 253 17.30 -0.96 -18.57
N MET A 254 17.61 -1.85 -17.62
CA MET A 254 18.76 -2.76 -17.70
C MET A 254 18.32 -4.10 -18.30
N ARG A 255 19.21 -5.10 -18.32
CA ARG A 255 18.94 -6.38 -18.97
C ARG A 255 17.77 -7.11 -18.32
N ASN A 256 17.73 -7.16 -17.00
CA ASN A 256 16.79 -7.94 -16.21
C ASN A 256 15.94 -7.09 -15.25
N ILE A 257 16.25 -5.80 -15.08
CA ILE A 257 15.55 -4.90 -14.14
C ILE A 257 15.22 -3.54 -14.78
N VAL A 258 14.29 -2.82 -14.16
CA VAL A 258 14.04 -1.40 -14.44
C VAL A 258 14.44 -0.58 -13.22
N VAL A 259 15.19 0.48 -13.45
CA VAL A 259 15.77 1.33 -12.41
C VAL A 259 15.07 2.68 -12.42
N LEU A 260 14.49 3.10 -11.28
CA LEU A 260 14.05 4.48 -11.06
C LEU A 260 15.11 5.22 -10.27
N LYS A 261 15.77 6.19 -10.91
CA LYS A 261 16.80 7.04 -10.29
C LYS A 261 16.16 8.27 -9.64
N GLY A 262 15.70 8.11 -8.39
CA GLY A 262 15.12 9.20 -7.59
C GLY A 262 16.14 10.24 -7.14
N GLY A 263 17.42 9.88 -7.01
CA GLY A 263 18.48 10.79 -6.56
C GLY A 263 18.11 11.49 -5.26
N THR A 264 18.32 12.80 -5.19
CA THR A 264 17.90 13.66 -4.08
C THR A 264 16.53 14.31 -4.29
N GLU A 265 15.87 14.05 -5.43
CA GLU A 265 14.57 14.64 -5.79
C GLU A 265 13.40 13.89 -5.13
N ILE A 266 13.58 12.59 -4.88
CA ILE A 266 12.62 11.77 -4.12
C ILE A 266 13.15 11.59 -2.70
N ASP A 267 12.37 12.01 -1.70
CA ASP A 267 12.67 11.75 -0.29
C ASP A 267 12.76 10.22 -0.05
N PRO A 268 13.84 9.70 0.56
CA PRO A 268 13.98 8.28 0.85
C PRO A 268 12.84 7.69 1.70
N ARG A 269 12.14 8.50 2.49
CA ARG A 269 10.96 8.08 3.26
C ARG A 269 9.75 7.78 2.36
N GLN A 270 9.77 8.25 1.12
CA GLN A 270 8.69 8.13 0.15
C GLN A 270 8.98 7.14 -0.98
N ILE A 271 10.25 6.71 -1.15
CA ILE A 271 10.65 5.84 -2.26
C ILE A 271 9.83 4.55 -2.35
N SER A 272 9.40 4.01 -1.20
CA SER A 272 8.54 2.83 -1.15
C SER A 272 7.12 3.06 -1.67
N SER A 273 6.58 4.25 -1.43
CA SER A 273 5.27 4.68 -1.93
C SER A 273 5.32 4.93 -3.44
N VAL A 274 6.35 5.65 -3.89
CA VAL A 274 6.57 5.90 -5.32
C VAL A 274 6.78 4.60 -6.08
N ALA A 275 7.63 3.70 -5.57
CA ALA A 275 7.86 2.39 -6.19
C ALA A 275 6.57 1.57 -6.27
N SER A 276 5.75 1.59 -5.22
CA SER A 276 4.46 0.89 -5.19
C SER A 276 3.52 1.42 -6.27
N ILE A 277 3.31 2.74 -6.33
CA ILE A 277 2.42 3.37 -7.31
C ILE A 277 2.93 3.17 -8.74
N LEU A 278 4.24 3.34 -8.97
CA LEU A 278 4.82 3.14 -10.29
C LEU A 278 4.69 1.68 -10.75
N SER A 279 4.89 0.71 -9.84
CA SER A 279 4.73 -0.71 -10.15
C SER A 279 3.30 -1.11 -10.53
N SER A 280 2.28 -0.37 -10.07
CA SER A 280 0.87 -0.59 -10.43
C SER A 280 0.40 0.25 -11.64
N SER A 281 1.21 1.20 -12.11
CA SER A 281 0.82 2.16 -13.17
C SER A 281 0.81 1.58 -14.60
N ASN A 282 1.15 0.30 -14.79
CA ASN A 282 1.32 -0.36 -16.09
C ASN A 282 2.35 0.31 -17.03
N LEU A 283 3.16 1.25 -16.51
CA LEU A 283 4.21 1.96 -17.25
C LEU A 283 5.53 1.18 -17.33
N LEU A 284 5.61 0.04 -16.66
CA LEU A 284 6.82 -0.78 -16.56
C LEU A 284 6.64 -2.11 -17.32
N PRO A 285 7.70 -2.62 -17.98
CA PRO A 285 7.72 -3.96 -18.54
C PRO A 285 7.26 -5.03 -17.51
N PRO A 286 6.33 -5.91 -17.87
CA PRO A 286 5.77 -6.89 -16.93
C PRO A 286 6.75 -8.01 -16.56
N ASP A 287 7.82 -8.17 -17.33
CA ASP A 287 8.85 -9.21 -17.20
C ASP A 287 10.10 -8.75 -16.44
N LYS A 288 10.11 -7.51 -15.90
CA LYS A 288 11.23 -6.95 -15.13
C LYS A 288 10.75 -6.36 -13.81
N PRO A 289 11.40 -6.64 -12.68
CA PRO A 289 11.11 -5.95 -11.43
C PRO A 289 11.62 -4.51 -11.47
N LEU A 290 10.95 -3.64 -10.71
CA LEU A 290 11.37 -2.27 -10.45
C LEU A 290 12.36 -2.23 -9.30
N VAL A 291 13.43 -1.45 -9.46
CA VAL A 291 14.40 -1.08 -8.42
C VAL A 291 14.42 0.45 -8.34
N ALA A 292 13.73 1.01 -7.35
CA ALA A 292 13.65 2.45 -7.15
C ALA A 292 14.67 2.91 -6.10
N LEU A 293 15.45 3.94 -6.40
CA LEU A 293 16.50 4.47 -5.54
C LEU A 293 16.20 5.91 -5.14
N ALA A 294 16.45 6.24 -3.88
CA ALA A 294 16.48 7.60 -3.36
C ALA A 294 17.71 7.76 -2.47
N GLN A 295 18.25 8.96 -2.38
CA GLN A 295 19.49 9.25 -1.65
C GLN A 295 19.27 10.37 -0.63
N GLU A 296 19.76 10.16 0.58
CA GLU A 296 19.91 11.22 1.59
C GLU A 296 21.29 11.09 2.23
N GLY A 297 22.05 12.20 2.20
CA GLY A 297 23.45 12.18 2.60
C GLY A 297 24.29 11.20 1.77
N GLY A 298 25.09 10.38 2.47
CA GLY A 298 25.95 9.35 1.86
C GLY A 298 25.30 7.98 1.70
N ILE A 299 23.99 7.85 1.95
CA ILE A 299 23.27 6.56 1.92
C ILE A 299 22.20 6.59 0.84
N VAL A 300 22.13 5.49 0.09
CA VAL A 300 21.07 5.21 -0.87
C VAL A 300 20.10 4.23 -0.25
N LYS A 301 18.81 4.54 -0.34
CA LYS A 301 17.69 3.68 0.03
C LYS A 301 17.01 3.16 -1.21
N VAL A 302 16.73 1.86 -1.20
CA VAL A 302 16.12 1.15 -2.31
C VAL A 302 14.77 0.59 -1.90
N SER A 303 13.81 0.68 -2.82
CA SER A 303 12.58 -0.09 -2.78
C SER A 303 12.41 -0.86 -4.08
N ALA A 304 12.35 -2.18 -3.97
CA ALA A 304 12.13 -3.09 -5.09
C ALA A 304 10.69 -3.61 -5.12
N ARG A 305 10.13 -3.79 -6.33
CA ARG A 305 8.79 -4.33 -6.57
C ARG A 305 8.80 -5.32 -7.73
N ALA A 306 8.15 -6.46 -7.56
CA ALA A 306 7.98 -7.48 -8.58
C ALA A 306 6.49 -7.79 -8.79
N SER A 307 6.13 -8.23 -10.00
CA SER A 307 4.80 -8.77 -10.28
C SER A 307 4.66 -10.19 -9.72
N SER A 308 3.43 -10.63 -9.44
CA SER A 308 3.16 -12.00 -9.01
C SER A 308 3.71 -13.03 -10.00
N ALA A 309 3.63 -12.75 -11.30
CA ALA A 309 4.17 -13.59 -12.37
C ALA A 309 5.69 -13.80 -12.27
N LEU A 310 6.45 -12.82 -11.78
CA LEU A 310 7.88 -12.98 -11.53
C LEU A 310 8.15 -13.81 -10.27
N VAL A 311 7.35 -13.61 -9.22
CA VAL A 311 7.46 -14.41 -7.99
C VAL A 311 7.14 -15.89 -8.25
N GLU A 312 6.13 -16.18 -9.07
CA GLU A 312 5.80 -17.54 -9.52
C GLU A 312 6.91 -18.18 -10.36
N GLN A 313 7.74 -17.38 -11.03
CA GLN A 313 8.96 -17.84 -11.70
C GLN A 313 10.12 -18.08 -10.72
N GLY A 314 9.90 -17.91 -9.41
CA GLY A 314 10.90 -18.14 -8.38
C GLY A 314 11.68 -16.90 -7.95
N LEU A 315 11.30 -15.71 -8.43
CA LEU A 315 11.94 -14.47 -7.98
C LEU A 315 11.61 -14.19 -6.51
N ASP A 316 12.66 -14.00 -5.71
CA ASP A 316 12.56 -13.54 -4.33
C ASP A 316 13.36 -12.23 -4.17
N LEU A 317 12.65 -11.09 -4.19
CA LEU A 317 13.30 -9.80 -4.03
C LEU A 317 13.93 -9.60 -2.66
N GLY A 318 13.40 -10.23 -1.61
CA GLY A 318 13.96 -10.15 -0.26
C GLY A 318 15.38 -10.70 -0.26
N GLU A 319 15.56 -11.88 -0.84
CA GLU A 319 16.87 -12.52 -0.96
C GLU A 319 17.81 -11.77 -1.92
N VAL A 320 17.31 -11.30 -3.07
CA VAL A 320 18.12 -10.51 -4.01
C VAL A 320 18.65 -9.24 -3.34
N MET A 321 17.79 -8.48 -2.65
CA MET A 321 18.19 -7.25 -1.95
C MET A 321 19.17 -7.55 -0.82
N ARG A 322 18.98 -8.65 -0.07
CA ARG A 322 19.90 -9.05 1.00
C ARG A 322 21.30 -9.33 0.45
N VAL A 323 21.41 -10.21 -0.54
CA VAL A 323 22.69 -10.62 -1.12
C VAL A 323 23.39 -9.46 -1.82
N ALA A 324 22.66 -8.68 -2.64
CA ALA A 324 23.25 -7.56 -3.35
C ALA A 324 23.73 -6.46 -2.40
N ALA A 325 22.96 -6.15 -1.36
CA ALA A 325 23.34 -5.14 -0.37
C ALA A 325 24.57 -5.58 0.44
N GLU A 326 24.62 -6.84 0.89
CA GLU A 326 25.78 -7.38 1.63
C GLU A 326 27.08 -7.25 0.82
N ARG A 327 27.04 -7.51 -0.49
CA ARG A 327 28.20 -7.39 -1.40
C ARG A 327 28.75 -5.97 -1.52
N VAL A 328 27.93 -4.96 -1.25
CA VAL A 328 28.31 -3.54 -1.33
C VAL A 328 28.44 -2.87 0.04
N GLY A 329 28.47 -3.65 1.13
CA GLY A 329 28.61 -3.12 2.49
C GLY A 329 27.33 -2.46 3.02
N GLY A 330 26.17 -2.83 2.47
CA GLY A 330 24.86 -2.40 2.92
C GLY A 330 24.08 -3.51 3.63
N ARG A 331 22.79 -3.25 3.84
CA ARG A 331 21.82 -4.19 4.40
C ARG A 331 20.57 -4.22 3.53
N GLY A 332 19.95 -5.39 3.36
CA GLY A 332 18.74 -5.55 2.58
C GLY A 332 17.92 -6.74 3.02
N GLY A 333 16.66 -6.77 2.56
CA GLY A 333 15.71 -7.84 2.89
C GLY A 333 14.27 -7.44 2.59
N GLY A 334 13.33 -8.32 2.92
CA GLY A 334 11.91 -8.10 2.76
C GLY A 334 11.19 -9.34 2.27
N HIS A 335 10.06 -9.14 1.61
CA HIS A 335 9.24 -10.20 1.04
C HIS A 335 9.56 -10.44 -0.44
N LYS A 336 9.10 -11.58 -0.98
CA LYS A 336 9.32 -11.97 -2.38
C LYS A 336 8.90 -10.90 -3.39
N MET A 337 7.77 -10.26 -3.14
CA MET A 337 7.16 -9.25 -4.04
C MET A 337 7.66 -7.82 -3.77
N ALA A 338 8.11 -7.55 -2.55
CA ALA A 338 8.43 -6.20 -2.08
C ALA A 338 9.57 -6.26 -1.05
N ALA A 339 10.69 -5.63 -1.40
CA ALA A 339 11.89 -5.63 -0.58
C ALA A 339 12.56 -4.25 -0.58
N GLY A 340 13.53 -4.07 0.30
CA GLY A 340 14.33 -2.85 0.38
C GLY A 340 15.79 -3.14 0.71
N ALA A 341 16.62 -2.15 0.44
CA ALA A 341 18.03 -2.14 0.79
C ALA A 341 18.50 -0.73 1.15
N GLU A 342 19.58 -0.65 1.93
CA GLU A 342 20.29 0.59 2.23
C GLU A 342 21.80 0.35 2.12
N PHE A 343 22.53 1.20 1.40
CA PHE A 343 23.97 1.04 1.16
C PHE A 343 24.66 2.39 0.85
N PRO A 344 26.00 2.47 0.89
CA PRO A 344 26.76 3.69 0.58
C PRO A 344 26.60 4.19 -0.86
N ALA A 345 26.40 5.49 -1.05
CA ALA A 345 26.07 6.08 -2.35
C ALA A 345 27.16 5.90 -3.44
N ASP A 346 28.43 5.77 -3.05
CA ASP A 346 29.56 5.50 -3.95
C ASP A 346 29.51 4.08 -4.57
N ARG A 347 28.61 3.21 -4.08
CA ARG A 347 28.45 1.82 -4.53
C ARG A 347 27.22 1.56 -5.41
N THR A 348 26.45 2.59 -5.79
CA THR A 348 25.20 2.43 -6.57
C THR A 348 25.39 1.62 -7.85
N THR A 349 26.42 1.90 -8.64
CA THR A 349 26.66 1.17 -9.89
C THR A 349 26.91 -0.31 -9.64
N LEU A 350 27.72 -0.64 -8.64
CA LEU A 350 28.02 -2.02 -8.29
C LEU A 350 26.77 -2.74 -7.79
N PHE A 351 25.99 -2.11 -6.93
CA PHE A 351 24.73 -2.65 -6.43
C PHE A 351 23.76 -3.01 -7.57
N LEU A 352 23.58 -2.10 -8.55
CA LEU A 352 22.69 -2.35 -9.68
C LEU A 352 23.15 -3.51 -10.57
N ILE A 353 24.46 -3.65 -10.78
CA ILE A 353 25.04 -4.79 -11.50
C ILE A 353 24.76 -6.11 -10.76
N GLU A 354 24.94 -6.12 -9.44
CA GLU A 354 24.65 -7.31 -8.61
C GLU A 354 23.18 -7.70 -8.67
N VAL A 355 22.26 -6.73 -8.54
CA VAL A 355 20.82 -6.98 -8.63
C VAL A 355 20.44 -7.49 -10.03
N ASP A 356 20.91 -6.84 -11.10
CA ASP A 356 20.60 -7.26 -12.47
C ASP A 356 21.08 -8.69 -12.76
N GLY A 357 22.28 -9.05 -12.29
CA GLY A 357 22.84 -10.40 -12.40
C GLY A 357 22.03 -11.45 -11.65
N LEU A 358 21.74 -11.20 -10.37
CA LEU A 358 20.97 -12.12 -9.52
C LEU A 358 19.56 -12.38 -10.07
N VAL A 359 18.86 -11.32 -10.53
CA VAL A 359 17.54 -11.47 -11.16
C VAL A 359 17.66 -12.29 -12.45
N GLY A 360 18.68 -12.01 -13.27
CA GLY A 360 18.93 -12.75 -14.51
C GLY A 360 19.17 -14.25 -14.30
N GLU A 361 19.93 -14.63 -13.26
CA GLU A 361 20.17 -16.03 -12.92
C GLU A 361 18.88 -16.78 -12.57
N VAL A 362 18.02 -16.17 -11.75
CA VAL A 362 16.75 -16.77 -11.33
C VAL A 362 15.82 -16.97 -12.53
N LEU A 363 15.64 -15.93 -13.35
CA LEU A 363 14.76 -15.99 -14.52
C LEU A 363 15.29 -16.95 -15.60
N ALA A 364 16.61 -17.07 -15.77
CA ALA A 364 17.21 -18.04 -16.69
C ALA A 364 16.95 -19.49 -16.24
N ARG A 365 17.09 -19.79 -14.94
CA ARG A 365 16.79 -21.12 -14.38
C ARG A 365 15.32 -21.49 -14.57
N ALA A 366 14.40 -20.54 -14.38
CA ALA A 366 12.98 -20.76 -14.60
C ALA A 366 12.65 -21.11 -16.06
N ARG A 367 13.30 -20.44 -17.03
CA ARG A 367 13.16 -20.72 -18.47
C ARG A 367 13.68 -22.12 -18.83
N ALA A 368 14.86 -22.49 -18.33
CA ALA A 368 15.44 -23.82 -18.55
C ALA A 368 14.57 -24.94 -17.95
N GLY A 369 14.03 -24.74 -16.75
CA GLY A 369 13.14 -25.70 -16.10
C GLY A 369 11.80 -25.91 -16.81
N LYS A 370 11.26 -24.88 -17.48
CA LYS A 370 10.07 -25.00 -18.34
C LYS A 370 10.37 -25.79 -19.62
N GLN A 371 11.54 -25.61 -20.23
CA GLN A 371 11.96 -26.38 -21.41
C GLN A 371 12.09 -27.87 -21.12
N LEU A 372 12.62 -28.25 -19.95
CA LEU A 372 12.76 -29.64 -19.51
C LEU A 372 11.43 -30.34 -19.18
N ARG A 373 10.34 -29.61 -18.96
CA ARG A 373 8.99 -30.17 -18.71
C ARG A 373 8.13 -30.30 -19.97
N LEU A 374 8.56 -29.70 -21.08
CA LEU A 374 7.88 -29.72 -22.37
C LEU A 374 8.45 -30.79 -23.34
N VAL A 375 9.54 -31.45 -22.93
CA VAL A 375 10.13 -32.65 -23.55
C VAL A 375 9.76 -33.83 -22.68
#